data_AF-A0A849N588-F1
#
_entry.id   AF-A0A849N588-F1
#
_cell.length_a   1.000
_cell.length_b   1.000
_cell.length_c   1.000
_cell.angle_alpha   90.00
_cell.angle_beta   90.00
_cell.angle_gamma   90.00
#
_symmetry.space_group_name_H-M   'P 1'
#
loop_
_entity.id
_entity.type
_entity.pdbx_description
1 polymer ?
#
loop_
_entity_poly.entity_id
_entity_poly.type
_entity_poly.pdbx_seq_one_letter_code
_entity_poly.pdbx_strand_id
1 'polypeptide(L)'
;MPFSPASFNALIQTSAFNLWHYRTADTRAMVSADGYFAPVAASLQPGDLMVLQTVDAMAIVPLRSNDTLGPGVTLDGTVGPVSLLRASAQGFRFGQAASAVVRTILLAPIAAGILVGGSIPVSARVAGPISQVVFSLRQADGTLVPPAKVVTVQGGQAVASLAAPPSGSGYRIRVEDAADPAIAALSGSFSVAPETGLLLDEVADVLLTESGNRLRR
;
A
#
# COMPACT_ATOMS: atom_id res chain seq x y z
N MET A 1 10.56 42.21 -48.67
CA MET A 1 10.67 43.65 -49.00
C MET A 1 10.28 44.45 -47.75
N PRO A 2 10.50 45.78 -47.65
CA PRO A 2 10.11 46.51 -46.44
C PRO A 2 8.58 46.62 -46.32
N PHE A 3 8.10 46.72 -45.08
CA PHE A 3 6.70 47.03 -44.76
C PHE A 3 6.15 48.21 -45.59
N SER A 4 4.90 48.08 -46.05
CA SER A 4 4.21 49.11 -46.85
C SER A 4 3.14 49.82 -46.02
N PRO A 5 3.37 51.05 -45.54
CA PRO A 5 2.37 51.81 -44.79
C PRO A 5 1.08 52.05 -45.58
N ALA A 6 1.17 52.15 -46.91
CA ALA A 6 0.01 52.36 -47.79
C ALA A 6 -0.98 51.19 -47.80
N SER A 7 -0.54 50.01 -47.37
CA SER A 7 -1.34 48.79 -47.34
C SER A 7 -1.79 48.42 -45.94
N PHE A 8 -1.58 49.33 -44.96
CA PHE A 8 -1.90 49.16 -43.55
C PHE A 8 -3.00 50.15 -43.14
N ASN A 9 -4.18 49.62 -42.77
CA ASN A 9 -5.36 50.44 -42.49
C ASN A 9 -6.03 50.01 -41.18
N ALA A 10 -6.55 50.98 -40.43
CA ALA A 10 -7.47 50.70 -39.33
C ALA A 10 -8.87 50.41 -39.89
N LEU A 11 -9.44 49.26 -39.56
CA LEU A 11 -10.83 48.92 -39.88
C LEU A 11 -11.80 49.35 -38.77
N ILE A 12 -11.40 49.15 -37.51
CA ILE A 12 -12.19 49.50 -36.32
C ILE A 12 -11.23 50.08 -35.29
N GLN A 13 -11.62 51.18 -34.66
CA GLN A 13 -10.90 51.74 -33.52
C GLN A 13 -11.86 51.94 -32.37
N THR A 14 -11.60 51.28 -31.25
CA THR A 14 -12.39 51.39 -30.01
C THR A 14 -11.48 51.78 -28.85
N SER A 15 -12.06 52.11 -27.69
CA SER A 15 -11.28 52.35 -26.48
C SER A 15 -10.61 51.10 -25.90
N ALA A 16 -11.00 49.90 -26.35
CA ALA A 16 -10.54 48.62 -25.80
C ALA A 16 -9.58 47.86 -26.72
N PHE A 17 -9.76 47.95 -28.05
CA PHE A 17 -8.89 47.37 -29.07
C PHE A 17 -9.10 48.04 -30.43
N ASN A 18 -8.10 47.94 -31.30
CA ASN A 18 -8.20 48.26 -32.72
C ASN A 18 -8.20 46.98 -33.57
N LEU A 19 -8.98 47.00 -34.66
CA LEU A 19 -8.90 46.03 -35.74
C LEU A 19 -8.19 46.66 -36.92
N TRP A 20 -7.07 46.05 -37.32
CA TRP A 20 -6.26 46.47 -38.45
C TRP A 20 -6.47 45.55 -39.65
N HIS A 21 -6.18 46.06 -40.83
CA HIS A 21 -6.06 45.29 -42.06
C HIS A 21 -4.71 45.58 -42.69
N TYR A 22 -3.96 44.52 -42.97
CA TYR A 22 -2.71 44.60 -43.70
C TYR A 22 -2.73 43.66 -44.88
N ARG A 23 -2.45 44.19 -46.07
CA ARG A 23 -2.32 43.40 -47.30
C ARG A 23 -0.91 43.55 -47.85
N THR A 24 -0.24 42.42 -48.10
CA THR A 24 1.11 42.40 -48.67
C THR A 24 1.30 41.23 -49.64
N ALA A 25 2.27 41.37 -50.52
CA ALA A 25 2.77 40.28 -51.36
C ALA A 25 3.83 39.42 -50.66
N ASP A 26 4.31 39.83 -49.47
CA ASP A 26 5.20 39.00 -48.65
C ASP A 26 4.45 37.76 -48.13
N THR A 27 5.20 36.70 -47.80
CA THR A 27 4.64 35.48 -47.19
C THR A 27 4.32 35.69 -45.72
N ARG A 28 3.47 34.85 -45.14
CA ARG A 28 3.13 34.93 -43.71
C ARG A 28 4.36 34.79 -42.82
N ALA A 29 5.28 33.89 -43.17
CA ALA A 29 6.52 33.70 -42.42
C ALA A 29 7.37 34.96 -42.39
N MET A 30 7.40 35.71 -43.51
CA MET A 30 8.13 36.98 -43.60
C MET A 30 7.47 38.08 -42.78
N VAL A 31 6.14 38.19 -42.82
CA VAL A 31 5.39 39.21 -42.05
C VAL A 31 5.43 38.94 -40.55
N SER A 32 5.56 37.67 -40.16
CA SER A 32 5.66 37.27 -38.74
C SER A 32 7.09 37.39 -38.20
N ALA A 33 8.06 37.81 -39.01
CA ALA A 33 9.43 38.02 -38.56
C ALA A 33 9.52 39.23 -37.62
N ASP A 34 10.41 39.16 -36.64
CA ASP A 34 10.61 40.23 -35.67
C ASP A 34 10.96 41.55 -36.36
N GLY A 35 10.33 42.64 -35.91
CA GLY A 35 10.57 43.98 -36.43
C GLY A 35 9.94 44.30 -37.79
N TYR A 36 9.16 43.38 -38.39
CA TYR A 36 8.49 43.66 -39.66
C TYR A 36 7.58 44.90 -39.59
N PHE A 37 6.87 45.08 -38.47
CA PHE A 37 5.98 46.23 -38.23
C PHE A 37 6.65 47.40 -37.48
N ALA A 38 7.97 47.41 -37.30
CA ALA A 38 8.68 48.48 -36.60
C ALA A 38 8.35 49.91 -37.09
N PRO A 39 8.09 50.18 -38.39
CA PRO A 39 7.72 51.53 -38.84
C PRO A 39 6.40 52.07 -38.28
N VAL A 40 5.50 51.20 -37.80
CA VAL A 40 4.18 51.56 -37.25
C VAL A 40 4.02 51.16 -35.78
N ALA A 41 5.12 50.79 -35.13
CA ALA A 41 5.16 50.31 -33.76
C ALA A 41 4.34 51.15 -32.77
N ALA A 42 4.51 52.47 -32.85
CA ALA A 42 3.85 53.42 -31.95
C ALA A 42 2.31 53.40 -32.05
N SER A 43 1.76 52.93 -33.17
CA SER A 43 0.32 52.85 -33.42
C SER A 43 -0.28 51.52 -32.99
N LEU A 44 0.53 50.50 -32.76
CA LEU A 44 0.11 49.15 -32.45
C LEU A 44 0.07 48.95 -30.93
N GLN A 45 -1.06 48.45 -30.42
CA GLN A 45 -1.19 48.14 -28.99
C GLN A 45 -1.34 46.62 -28.77
N PRO A 46 -0.76 46.07 -27.69
CA PRO A 46 -1.01 44.69 -27.31
C PRO A 46 -2.52 44.45 -27.12
N GLY A 47 -3.05 43.41 -27.76
CA GLY A 47 -4.49 43.11 -27.75
C GLY A 47 -5.26 43.64 -28.95
N ASP A 48 -4.65 44.48 -29.79
CA ASP A 48 -5.19 44.77 -31.13
C ASP A 48 -5.25 43.49 -31.97
N LEU A 49 -6.14 43.48 -32.95
CA LEU A 49 -6.28 42.38 -33.91
C LEU A 49 -5.92 42.87 -35.31
N MET A 50 -5.33 42.01 -36.13
CA MET A 50 -5.05 42.29 -37.52
C MET A 50 -5.63 41.21 -38.42
N VAL A 51 -6.42 41.64 -39.41
CA VAL A 51 -6.70 40.84 -40.60
C VAL A 51 -5.48 40.95 -41.50
N LEU A 52 -4.70 39.88 -41.56
CA LEU A 52 -3.50 39.77 -42.35
C LEU A 52 -3.80 39.01 -43.65
N GLN A 53 -3.51 39.65 -44.77
CA GLN A 53 -3.58 39.06 -46.10
C GLN A 53 -2.18 39.04 -46.71
N THR A 54 -1.57 37.86 -46.72
CA THR A 54 -0.29 37.58 -47.39
C THR A 54 -0.53 36.88 -48.71
N VAL A 55 0.53 36.66 -49.50
CA VAL A 55 0.44 35.93 -50.76
C VAL A 55 0.03 34.46 -50.58
N ASP A 56 0.32 33.89 -49.42
CA ASP A 56 0.18 32.46 -49.10
C ASP A 56 -0.85 32.16 -48.01
N ALA A 57 -1.43 33.18 -47.36
CA ALA A 57 -2.41 32.97 -46.30
C ALA A 57 -3.32 34.20 -46.06
N MET A 58 -4.51 33.92 -45.54
CA MET A 58 -5.35 34.91 -44.88
C MET A 58 -5.54 34.52 -43.42
N ALA A 59 -5.35 35.45 -42.51
CA ALA A 59 -5.41 35.16 -41.08
C ALA A 59 -5.90 36.32 -40.24
N ILE A 60 -6.44 35.99 -39.08
CA ILE A 60 -6.73 36.94 -38.00
C ILE A 60 -5.71 36.68 -36.92
N VAL A 61 -4.82 37.64 -36.70
CA VAL A 61 -3.70 37.53 -35.77
C VAL A 61 -3.82 38.56 -34.65
N PRO A 62 -3.61 38.18 -33.38
CA PRO A 62 -3.52 39.14 -32.30
C PRO A 62 -2.15 39.80 -32.30
N LEU A 63 -2.10 41.10 -32.03
CA LEU A 63 -0.85 41.80 -31.77
C LEU A 63 -0.40 41.58 -30.32
N ARG A 64 0.89 41.31 -30.17
CA ARG A 64 1.59 41.16 -28.89
C ARG A 64 2.48 42.39 -28.67
N SER A 65 3.14 42.45 -27.52
CA SER A 65 4.16 43.46 -27.23
C SER A 65 5.27 43.46 -28.28
N ASN A 66 5.85 44.63 -28.56
CA ASN A 66 6.97 44.83 -29.51
C ASN A 66 6.61 44.53 -30.98
N ASP A 67 5.37 44.83 -31.39
CA ASP A 67 4.92 44.74 -32.79
C ASP A 67 5.00 43.33 -33.39
N THR A 68 4.96 42.33 -32.51
CA THR A 68 5.00 40.92 -32.88
C THR A 68 3.59 40.36 -33.05
N LEU A 69 3.42 39.50 -34.05
CA LEU A 69 2.16 38.80 -34.27
C LEU A 69 2.10 37.55 -33.38
N GLY A 70 0.98 37.36 -32.69
CA GLY A 70 0.70 36.15 -31.90
C GLY A 70 0.13 35.00 -32.74
N PRO A 71 -0.06 33.82 -32.11
CA PRO A 71 -0.75 32.70 -32.76
C PRO A 71 -2.19 33.12 -33.05
N GLY A 72 -2.53 33.17 -34.33
CA GLY A 72 -3.84 33.59 -34.83
C GLY A 72 -4.61 32.47 -35.50
N VAL A 73 -5.82 32.79 -35.96
CA VAL A 73 -6.64 31.88 -36.76
C VAL A 73 -6.30 32.09 -38.23
N THR A 74 -5.76 31.06 -38.89
CA THR A 74 -5.57 31.05 -40.34
C THR A 74 -6.87 30.61 -41.00
N LEU A 75 -7.43 31.47 -41.85
CA LEU A 75 -8.68 31.23 -42.57
C LEU A 75 -8.45 30.52 -43.90
N ASP A 76 -7.34 30.82 -44.56
CA ASP A 76 -6.91 30.21 -45.81
C ASP A 76 -5.36 30.21 -45.86
N GLY A 77 -4.78 29.24 -46.56
CA GLY A 77 -3.35 29.00 -46.66
C GLY A 77 -2.99 27.52 -46.53
N THR A 78 -1.71 27.19 -46.68
CA THR A 78 -1.23 25.80 -46.54
C THR A 78 -1.30 25.39 -45.06
N VAL A 79 -2.44 24.88 -44.60
CA VAL A 79 -2.62 24.46 -43.20
C VAL A 79 -2.15 23.02 -43.02
N GLY A 80 -1.36 22.76 -41.98
CA GLY A 80 -1.09 21.40 -41.51
C GLY A 80 -2.37 20.67 -41.06
N PRO A 81 -2.35 19.34 -40.89
CA PRO A 81 -3.55 18.56 -40.59
C PRO A 81 -4.25 19.03 -39.30
N VAL A 82 -5.57 19.14 -39.36
CA VAL A 82 -6.44 19.53 -38.23
C VAL A 82 -6.28 18.54 -37.08
N SER A 83 -5.87 19.02 -35.89
CA SER A 83 -5.78 18.19 -34.69
C SER A 83 -7.13 18.13 -33.98
N LEU A 84 -7.74 16.94 -33.94
CA LEU A 84 -9.00 16.67 -33.24
C LEU A 84 -8.70 16.00 -31.89
N LEU A 85 -8.96 16.69 -30.77
CA LEU A 85 -9.00 16.05 -29.45
C LEU A 85 -10.39 15.45 -29.22
N ARG A 86 -10.48 14.12 -29.12
CA ARG A 86 -11.65 13.42 -28.58
C ARG A 86 -11.32 12.93 -27.18
N ALA A 87 -12.10 13.34 -26.18
CA ALA A 87 -12.01 12.83 -24.82
C ALA A 87 -13.30 12.07 -24.47
N SER A 88 -13.17 10.93 -23.80
CA SER A 88 -14.27 10.20 -23.18
C SER A 88 -13.91 9.87 -21.73
N ALA A 89 -14.88 9.90 -20.83
CA ALA A 89 -14.69 9.47 -19.44
C ALA A 89 -15.32 8.09 -19.27
N GLN A 90 -14.50 7.08 -19.02
CA GLN A 90 -14.96 5.72 -18.70
C GLN A 90 -14.88 5.51 -17.19
N GLY A 91 -16.03 5.38 -16.53
CA GLY A 91 -16.10 5.05 -15.11
C GLY A 91 -16.07 3.55 -14.89
N PHE A 92 -15.12 3.08 -14.08
CA PHE A 92 -15.13 1.71 -13.56
C PHE A 92 -15.61 1.72 -12.11
N ARG A 93 -16.43 0.73 -11.72
CA ARG A 93 -16.83 0.51 -10.34
C ARG A 93 -16.52 -0.94 -9.97
N PHE A 94 -15.97 -1.12 -8.78
CA PHE A 94 -15.70 -2.43 -8.20
C PHE A 94 -16.51 -2.57 -6.91
N GLY A 95 -17.10 -3.74 -6.69
CA GLY A 95 -17.73 -4.11 -5.43
C GLY A 95 -17.03 -5.35 -4.88
N GLN A 96 -16.66 -5.33 -3.59
CA GLN A 96 -16.13 -6.49 -2.88
C GLN A 96 -17.17 -6.93 -1.85
N ALA A 97 -17.57 -8.20 -1.90
CA ALA A 97 -18.32 -8.84 -0.83
C ALA A 97 -17.37 -9.74 -0.05
N ALA A 98 -17.26 -9.51 1.26
CA ALA A 98 -16.51 -10.37 2.17
C ALA A 98 -17.47 -10.89 3.26
N SER A 99 -17.35 -12.18 3.61
CA SER A 99 -18.07 -12.79 4.72
C SER A 99 -17.10 -13.04 5.87
N ALA A 100 -17.46 -12.65 7.09
CA ALA A 100 -16.65 -12.89 8.28
C ALA A 100 -16.80 -14.35 8.72
N VAL A 101 -15.67 -15.05 8.85
CA VAL A 101 -15.63 -16.42 9.37
C VAL A 101 -15.07 -16.39 10.78
N VAL A 102 -15.89 -16.73 11.77
CA VAL A 102 -15.45 -16.83 13.16
C VAL A 102 -14.63 -18.10 13.35
N ARG A 103 -13.45 -17.95 13.96
CA ARG A 103 -12.52 -19.02 14.31
C ARG A 103 -12.12 -18.86 15.76
N THR A 104 -12.25 -19.92 16.55
CA THR A 104 -11.97 -19.89 17.99
C THR A 104 -11.24 -21.16 18.41
N ILE A 105 -10.21 -21.02 19.24
CA ILE A 105 -9.53 -22.12 19.92
C ILE A 105 -9.60 -21.86 21.43
N LEU A 106 -10.06 -22.85 22.19
CA LEU A 106 -10.11 -22.83 23.64
C LEU A 106 -9.30 -24.00 24.19
N LEU A 107 -8.15 -23.70 24.81
CA LEU A 107 -7.29 -24.68 25.44
C LEU A 107 -7.88 -25.12 26.78
N ALA A 108 -7.92 -26.42 27.04
CA ALA A 108 -8.38 -26.96 28.32
C ALA A 108 -7.39 -26.64 29.47
N PRO A 109 -7.86 -26.56 30.72
CA PRO A 109 -6.98 -26.43 31.88
C PRO A 109 -5.94 -27.55 31.94
N ILE A 110 -4.72 -27.21 32.36
CA ILE A 110 -3.64 -28.17 32.56
C ILE A 110 -3.76 -28.76 33.97
N ALA A 111 -3.58 -30.08 34.10
CA ALA A 111 -3.55 -30.75 35.39
C ALA A 111 -2.32 -30.33 36.22
N ALA A 112 -2.49 -30.20 37.54
CA ALA A 112 -1.38 -29.95 38.46
C ALA A 112 -0.52 -31.21 38.66
N GLY A 113 0.73 -31.03 39.13
CA GLY A 113 1.60 -32.14 39.53
C GLY A 113 2.33 -32.83 38.38
N ILE A 114 2.90 -32.06 37.45
CA ILE A 114 3.71 -32.61 36.35
C ILE A 114 5.11 -32.97 36.86
N LEU A 115 5.51 -34.22 36.68
CA LEU A 115 6.83 -34.73 37.00
C LEU A 115 7.71 -34.82 35.75
N VAL A 116 9.02 -34.68 35.93
CA VAL A 116 10.01 -34.92 34.88
C VAL A 116 9.86 -36.33 34.31
N GLY A 117 10.08 -36.50 33.00
CA GLY A 117 9.93 -37.79 32.32
C GLY A 117 8.48 -38.25 32.10
N GLY A 118 7.49 -37.54 32.66
CA GLY A 118 6.08 -37.81 32.46
C GLY A 118 5.53 -37.33 31.11
N SER A 119 4.22 -37.45 30.96
CA SER A 119 3.48 -36.91 29.81
C SER A 119 2.40 -35.94 30.24
N ILE A 120 2.22 -34.87 29.48
CA ILE A 120 1.23 -33.83 29.70
C ILE A 120 0.08 -34.02 28.70
N PRO A 121 -1.10 -34.49 29.13
CA PRO A 121 -2.27 -34.52 28.27
C PRO A 121 -2.74 -33.09 27.97
N VAL A 122 -3.04 -32.81 26.70
CA VAL A 122 -3.51 -31.51 26.23
C VAL A 122 -4.73 -31.70 25.34
N SER A 123 -5.70 -30.80 25.48
CA SER A 123 -6.87 -30.77 24.62
C SER A 123 -7.32 -29.35 24.34
N ALA A 124 -7.91 -29.13 23.18
CA ALA A 124 -8.50 -27.87 22.78
C ALA A 124 -9.88 -28.09 22.15
N ARG A 125 -10.83 -27.21 22.46
CA ARG A 125 -12.09 -27.07 21.72
C ARG A 125 -11.90 -26.05 20.62
N VAL A 126 -12.41 -26.36 19.43
CA VAL A 126 -12.21 -25.59 18.22
C VAL A 126 -13.56 -25.33 17.57
N ALA A 127 -13.80 -24.06 17.21
CA ALA A 127 -14.98 -23.63 16.48
C ALA A 127 -14.56 -22.88 15.20
N GLY A 128 -15.33 -23.07 14.12
CA GLY A 128 -15.00 -22.55 12.81
C GLY A 128 -14.11 -23.49 11.97
N PRO A 129 -13.69 -23.07 10.77
CA PRO A 129 -12.99 -23.92 9.81
C PRO A 129 -11.48 -24.00 10.11
N ILE A 130 -11.12 -24.59 11.23
CA ILE A 130 -9.73 -24.95 11.58
C ILE A 130 -9.64 -26.47 11.49
N SER A 131 -8.85 -26.99 10.56
CA SER A 131 -8.71 -28.43 10.31
C SER A 131 -7.59 -29.07 11.13
N GLN A 132 -6.56 -28.30 11.49
CA GLN A 132 -5.40 -28.76 12.23
C GLN A 132 -4.94 -27.69 13.22
N VAL A 133 -4.47 -28.14 14.37
CA VAL A 133 -3.82 -27.29 15.37
C VAL A 133 -2.44 -27.81 15.70
N VAL A 134 -1.59 -26.93 16.21
CA VAL A 134 -0.24 -27.26 16.68
C VAL A 134 -0.17 -27.04 18.19
N PHE A 135 0.01 -28.12 18.96
CA PHE A 135 0.35 -28.04 20.37
C PHE A 135 1.85 -27.90 20.53
N SER A 136 2.29 -26.89 21.28
CA SER A 136 3.70 -26.66 21.59
C SER A 136 3.91 -26.34 23.07
N LEU A 137 5.04 -26.80 23.59
CA LEU A 137 5.52 -26.45 24.91
C LEU A 137 6.47 -25.25 24.80
N ARG A 138 6.33 -24.29 25.71
CA ARG A 138 7.10 -23.05 25.73
C ARG A 138 7.76 -22.87 27.10
N GLN A 139 9.00 -22.39 27.12
CA GLN A 139 9.64 -21.96 28.37
C GLN A 139 9.07 -20.63 28.87
N ALA A 140 9.54 -20.18 30.04
CA ALA A 140 9.12 -18.92 30.66
C ALA A 140 9.39 -17.69 29.78
N ASP A 141 10.42 -17.73 28.93
CA ASP A 141 10.78 -16.69 27.98
C ASP A 141 10.03 -16.80 26.63
N GLY A 142 9.17 -17.80 26.47
CA GLY A 142 8.42 -18.06 25.24
C GLY A 142 9.18 -18.89 24.17
N THR A 143 10.40 -19.34 24.46
CA THR A 143 11.14 -20.24 23.56
C THR A 143 10.42 -21.58 23.41
N LEU A 144 10.43 -22.14 22.20
CA LEU A 144 9.84 -23.45 21.92
C LEU A 144 10.68 -24.55 22.56
N VAL A 145 10.02 -25.49 23.25
CA VAL A 145 10.60 -26.76 23.68
C VAL A 145 10.09 -27.84 22.71
N PRO A 146 10.94 -28.36 21.81
CA PRO A 146 10.53 -29.39 20.85
C PRO A 146 10.22 -30.75 21.52
N PRO A 147 9.41 -31.61 20.89
CA PRO A 147 8.70 -31.38 19.62
C PRO A 147 7.33 -30.73 19.82
N ALA A 148 6.95 -29.87 18.87
CA ALA A 148 5.55 -29.49 18.70
C ALA A 148 4.76 -30.64 18.03
N LYS A 149 3.48 -30.77 18.33
CA LYS A 149 2.59 -31.81 17.78
C LYS A 149 1.48 -31.18 16.96
N VAL A 150 1.43 -31.53 15.67
CA VAL A 150 0.32 -31.20 14.78
C VAL A 150 -0.79 -32.23 14.97
N VAL A 151 -2.02 -31.77 15.16
CA VAL A 151 -3.19 -32.61 15.47
C VAL A 151 -4.37 -32.18 14.62
N THR A 152 -5.02 -33.14 13.97
CA THR A 152 -6.27 -32.90 13.24
C THR A 152 -7.43 -32.65 14.21
N VAL A 153 -8.24 -31.63 13.90
CA VAL A 153 -9.47 -31.31 14.63
C VAL A 153 -10.57 -32.27 14.20
N GLN A 154 -11.14 -33.02 15.14
CA GLN A 154 -12.26 -33.94 14.92
C GLN A 154 -13.41 -33.60 15.85
N GLY A 155 -14.62 -33.40 15.30
CA GLY A 155 -15.80 -33.07 16.11
C GLY A 155 -15.65 -31.78 16.93
N GLY A 156 -14.86 -30.81 16.45
CA GLY A 156 -14.56 -29.57 17.17
C GLY A 156 -13.59 -29.75 18.34
N GLN A 157 -12.82 -30.85 18.37
CA GLN A 157 -11.77 -31.07 19.37
C GLN A 157 -10.45 -31.54 18.76
N ALA A 158 -9.35 -31.19 19.44
CA ALA A 158 -8.03 -31.72 19.18
C ALA A 158 -7.39 -32.15 20.50
N VAL A 159 -6.78 -33.33 20.53
CA VAL A 159 -6.18 -33.91 21.74
C VAL A 159 -4.80 -34.47 21.41
N ALA A 160 -3.84 -34.24 22.30
CA ALA A 160 -2.49 -34.76 22.20
C ALA A 160 -1.91 -35.03 23.59
N SER A 161 -0.71 -35.59 23.61
CA SER A 161 0.12 -35.70 24.80
C SER A 161 1.50 -35.14 24.48
N LEU A 162 2.02 -34.24 25.30
CA LEU A 162 3.37 -33.69 25.18
C LEU A 162 4.29 -34.41 26.17
N ALA A 163 5.60 -34.43 25.89
CA ALA A 163 6.58 -34.89 26.87
C ALA A 163 6.79 -33.79 27.92
N ALA A 164 6.90 -34.17 29.20
CA ALA A 164 7.26 -33.22 30.24
C ALA A 164 8.70 -32.72 29.99
N PRO A 165 8.96 -31.40 30.06
CA PRO A 165 10.32 -30.86 29.99
C PRO A 165 11.13 -31.24 31.24
N PRO A 166 12.43 -30.88 31.28
CA PRO A 166 13.20 -30.88 32.52
C PRO A 166 12.50 -30.10 33.65
N SER A 167 12.94 -30.34 34.89
CA SER A 167 12.41 -29.63 36.05
C SER A 167 12.65 -28.12 35.92
N GLY A 168 11.65 -27.33 36.32
CA GLY A 168 11.66 -25.88 36.11
C GLY A 168 10.30 -25.26 36.37
N SER A 169 10.20 -23.95 36.16
CA SER A 169 8.97 -23.19 36.37
C SER A 169 8.71 -22.21 35.24
N GLY A 170 7.44 -21.79 35.11
CA GLY A 170 7.03 -20.81 34.10
C GLY A 170 6.75 -21.40 32.72
N TYR A 171 6.74 -22.72 32.58
CA TYR A 171 6.36 -23.38 31.33
C TYR A 171 4.92 -23.07 30.95
N ARG A 172 4.65 -23.03 29.65
CA ARG A 172 3.30 -22.80 29.09
C ARG A 172 3.04 -23.73 27.92
N ILE A 173 1.79 -24.09 27.71
CA ILE A 173 1.33 -24.78 26.51
C ILE A 173 0.66 -23.75 25.61
N ARG A 174 1.06 -23.76 24.34
CA ARG A 174 0.43 -22.99 23.28
C ARG A 174 -0.25 -23.95 22.32
N VAL A 175 -1.48 -23.63 21.94
CA VAL A 175 -2.19 -24.26 20.82
C VAL A 175 -2.49 -23.18 19.78
N GLU A 176 -2.24 -23.46 18.52
CA GLU A 176 -2.47 -22.52 17.42
C GLU A 176 -3.01 -23.22 16.19
N ASP A 177 -3.71 -22.49 15.31
CA ASP A 177 -4.09 -22.99 13.99
C ASP A 177 -2.81 -23.23 13.16
N ALA A 178 -2.71 -24.42 12.55
CA ALA A 178 -1.56 -24.77 11.72
C ALA A 178 -1.46 -23.93 10.45
N ALA A 179 -2.58 -23.40 9.94
CA ALA A 179 -2.62 -22.54 8.76
C ALA A 179 -2.48 -21.05 9.09
N ASP A 180 -2.84 -20.64 10.31
CA ASP A 180 -2.83 -19.24 10.75
C ASP A 180 -2.41 -19.11 12.24
N PRO A 181 -1.11 -19.01 12.53
CA PRO A 181 -0.60 -18.95 13.90
C PRO A 181 -1.04 -17.73 14.72
N ALA A 182 -1.70 -16.73 14.10
CA ALA A 182 -2.30 -15.61 14.83
C ALA A 182 -3.51 -16.05 15.67
N ILE A 183 -4.16 -17.15 15.29
CA ILE A 183 -5.26 -17.76 16.04
C ILE A 183 -4.66 -18.77 17.01
N ALA A 184 -4.46 -18.35 18.26
CA ALA A 184 -3.81 -19.16 19.27
C ALA A 184 -4.41 -18.97 20.67
N ALA A 185 -4.22 -19.97 21.52
CA ALA A 185 -4.48 -19.91 22.95
C ALA A 185 -3.25 -20.36 23.74
N LEU A 186 -3.08 -19.78 24.92
CA LEU A 186 -1.96 -20.04 25.81
C LEU A 186 -2.49 -20.45 27.18
N SER A 187 -1.87 -21.45 27.79
CA SER A 187 -2.20 -21.84 29.16
C SER A 187 -1.69 -20.81 30.18
N GLY A 188 -2.17 -20.94 31.42
CA GLY A 188 -1.45 -20.43 32.57
C GLY A 188 -0.05 -21.06 32.68
N SER A 189 0.85 -20.40 33.41
CA SER A 189 2.17 -20.97 33.72
C SER A 189 2.06 -22.14 34.68
N PHE A 190 2.90 -23.15 34.49
CA PHE A 190 3.05 -24.28 35.40
C PHE A 190 4.52 -24.61 35.65
N SER A 191 4.74 -25.43 36.67
CA SER A 191 6.07 -25.94 37.03
C SER A 191 6.13 -27.45 36.80
N VAL A 192 7.33 -27.94 36.56
CA VAL A 192 7.64 -29.36 36.48
C VAL A 192 8.57 -29.71 37.63
N ALA A 193 8.11 -30.63 38.48
CA ALA A 193 8.86 -31.10 39.63
C ALA A 193 9.85 -32.20 39.22
N PRO A 194 10.98 -32.34 39.95
CA PRO A 194 11.90 -33.44 39.76
C PRO A 194 11.25 -34.78 40.09
N GLU A 195 11.85 -35.87 39.63
CA GLU A 195 11.38 -37.23 39.91
C GLU A 195 11.42 -37.51 41.42
N THR A 196 10.29 -37.98 41.98
CA THR A 196 10.16 -38.27 43.42
C THR A 196 11.00 -39.46 43.88
N GLY A 197 11.53 -40.28 42.96
CA GLY A 197 12.44 -41.38 43.27
C GLY A 197 13.78 -40.95 43.88
N LEU A 198 14.25 -39.72 43.59
CA LEU A 198 15.46 -39.17 44.20
C LEU A 198 15.27 -38.65 45.63
N LEU A 199 14.02 -38.50 46.09
CA LEU A 199 13.70 -38.12 47.48
C LEU A 199 13.64 -39.32 48.43
N LEU A 200 13.63 -40.55 47.90
CA LEU A 200 13.42 -41.79 48.64
C LEU A 200 14.42 -42.88 48.20
N ASP A 201 15.70 -42.55 48.03
CA ASP A 201 16.73 -43.58 47.81
C ASP A 201 17.01 -44.30 49.15
N GLU A 202 16.11 -45.22 49.50
CA GLU A 202 16.16 -46.10 50.67
C GLU A 202 17.13 -47.26 50.40
N VAL A 203 18.39 -46.94 50.15
CA VAL A 203 19.46 -47.94 50.26
C VAL A 203 20.06 -47.78 51.66
N ALA A 204 19.60 -48.62 52.58
CA ALA A 204 20.07 -48.80 53.96
C ALA A 204 19.38 -47.97 55.07
N ASP A 205 18.06 -48.08 55.21
CA ASP A 205 17.32 -47.80 56.46
C ASP A 205 17.43 -46.34 56.96
N VAL A 206 17.62 -45.41 56.00
CA VAL A 206 17.90 -43.99 56.28
C VAL A 206 17.11 -43.12 55.31
N LEU A 207 16.29 -42.24 55.88
CA LEU A 207 15.69 -41.14 55.12
C LEU A 207 16.75 -40.06 54.88
N LEU A 208 16.87 -39.58 53.65
CA LEU A 208 17.70 -38.43 53.32
C LEU A 208 16.84 -37.16 53.29
N THR A 209 17.41 -36.06 53.78
CA THR A 209 16.86 -34.72 53.63
C THR A 209 17.09 -34.21 52.21
N GLU A 210 16.34 -33.19 51.78
CA GLU A 210 16.54 -32.49 50.50
C GLU A 210 17.98 -31.94 50.30
N SER A 211 18.74 -31.78 51.39
CA SER A 211 20.15 -31.37 51.38
C SER A 211 21.16 -32.53 51.26
N GLY A 212 20.69 -33.77 51.09
CA GLY A 212 21.51 -34.98 51.07
C GLY A 212 21.98 -35.45 52.46
N ASN A 213 21.60 -34.76 53.53
CA ASN A 213 21.92 -35.16 54.90
C ASN A 213 20.96 -36.22 55.43
N ARG A 214 21.44 -37.14 56.27
CA ARG A 214 20.62 -38.21 56.87
C ARG A 214 19.62 -37.61 57.89
N LEU A 215 18.34 -37.94 57.75
CA LEU A 215 17.31 -37.68 58.74
C LEU A 215 17.51 -38.68 59.90
N ARG A 216 18.02 -38.20 61.03
CA ARG A 216 18.14 -39.03 62.25
C ARG A 216 16.77 -39.10 62.93
N ARG A 217 16.34 -40.30 63.29
CA ARG A 217 15.23 -40.52 64.22
C ARG A 217 15.63 -40.12 65.63
#